data_AF-A0A835SDB6-F1
#
_entry.id   AF-A0A835SDB6-F1
#
_cell.length_a   1.000
_cell.length_b   1.000
_cell.length_c   1.000
_cell.angle_alpha   90.00
_cell.angle_beta   90.00
_cell.angle_gamma   90.00
#
_symmetry.space_group_name_H-M   'P 1'
#
loop_
_entity.id
_entity.type
_entity.pdbx_description
1 polymer ?
#
loop_
_entity_poly.entity_id
_entity_poly.type
_entity_poly.pdbx_seq_one_letter_code
_entity_poly.pdbx_strand_id
1 'polypeptide(L)'
;MGTKADGETKTILKKLAIYLPSFYLIYYLWSILLVGSLKVDWDELGAYPFRIRKDEFSPAHRDAALGAWLAMVLTYLCSLGLTYGVVKATRKSWDYVVTSSLVHFVLCIIVNQAFPVNWIWWLTLLLATLLVSVCAEFVNYYLRDMREIELDHV
;
A
#
# COMPACT_ATOMS: atom_id res chain seq x y z
N MET A 1 32.86 -0.71 14.37
CA MET A 1 32.24 -2.05 14.29
C MET A 1 30.76 -1.85 14.58
N GLY A 2 29.87 -2.01 13.59
CA GLY A 2 28.44 -1.74 13.78
C GLY A 2 27.80 -2.77 14.72
N THR A 3 26.88 -2.31 15.56
CA THR A 3 26.12 -3.19 16.46
C THR A 3 25.13 -4.05 15.68
N LYS A 4 24.63 -5.16 16.26
CA LYS A 4 23.58 -5.99 15.65
C LYS A 4 22.35 -5.15 15.25
N ALA A 5 22.00 -4.17 16.07
CA ALA A 5 20.91 -3.23 15.81
C ALA A 5 21.14 -2.40 14.54
N ASP A 6 22.37 -1.95 14.29
CA ASP A 6 22.70 -1.18 13.07
C ASP A 6 22.47 -2.01 11.80
N GLY A 7 22.77 -3.31 11.86
CA GLY A 7 22.53 -4.26 10.76
C GLY A 7 21.05 -4.49 10.48
N GLU A 8 20.24 -4.61 11.53
CA GLU A 8 18.79 -4.76 11.42
C GLU A 8 18.13 -3.50 10.83
N THR A 9 18.47 -2.31 11.37
CA THR A 9 17.97 -1.03 10.87
C THR A 9 18.30 -0.83 9.39
N LYS A 10 19.55 -1.11 8.99
CA LYS A 10 19.97 -0.99 7.58
C LYS A 10 19.15 -1.90 6.66
N THR A 11 18.83 -3.11 7.12
CA THR A 11 18.02 -4.06 6.36
C THR A 11 16.58 -3.57 6.22
N ILE A 12 16.00 -3.04 7.30
CA ILE A 12 14.65 -2.48 7.30
C ILE A 12 14.56 -1.31 6.31
N LEU A 13 15.50 -0.35 6.39
CA LEU A 13 15.51 0.81 5.51
C LEU A 13 15.67 0.43 4.03
N LYS A 14 16.54 -0.55 3.70
CA LYS A 14 16.67 -1.05 2.33
C LYS A 14 15.37 -1.64 1.80
N LYS A 15 14.70 -2.48 2.60
CA LYS A 15 13.41 -3.06 2.22
C LYS A 15 12.34 -1.98 2.07
N LEU A 16 12.34 -0.97 2.94
CA LEU A 16 11.39 0.13 2.87
C LEU A 16 11.61 0.98 1.61
N ALA A 17 12.87 1.22 1.26
CA ALA A 17 13.27 1.91 0.04
C ALA A 17 12.87 1.16 -1.24
N ILE A 18 12.64 -0.15 -1.18
CA ILE A 18 12.08 -0.94 -2.29
C ILE A 18 10.55 -0.94 -2.22
N TYR A 19 10.00 -1.10 -1.01
CA TYR A 19 8.56 -1.22 -0.78
C TYR A 19 7.82 0.05 -1.20
N LEU A 20 8.24 1.24 -0.75
CA LEU A 20 7.52 2.48 -1.03
C LEU A 20 7.46 2.82 -2.52
N PRO A 21 8.55 2.79 -3.31
CA PRO A 21 8.47 2.99 -4.75
C PRO A 21 7.61 1.94 -5.45
N SER A 22 7.70 0.67 -5.03
CA SER A 22 6.88 -0.40 -5.61
C SER A 22 5.39 -0.21 -5.33
N PHE A 23 5.06 0.25 -4.12
CA PHE A 23 3.69 0.59 -3.74
C PHE A 23 3.11 1.67 -4.66
N TYR A 24 3.85 2.77 -4.86
CA TYR A 24 3.40 3.85 -5.76
C TYR A 24 3.40 3.45 -7.23
N LEU A 25 4.33 2.60 -7.67
CA LEU A 25 4.31 2.04 -9.02
C LEU A 25 3.01 1.27 -9.26
N ILE A 26 2.63 0.37 -8.35
CA ILE A 26 1.37 -0.38 -8.43
C ILE A 26 0.18 0.59 -8.42
N TYR A 27 0.22 1.62 -7.57
CA TYR A 27 -0.84 2.62 -7.51
C TYR A 27 -1.04 3.36 -8.83
N TYR A 28 0.05 3.78 -9.47
CA TYR A 28 -0.03 4.44 -10.77
C TYR A 28 -0.40 3.47 -11.89
N LEU A 29 -0.03 2.19 -11.84
CA LEU A 29 -0.52 1.19 -12.79
C LEU A 29 -2.05 1.05 -12.72
N TRP A 30 -2.61 0.96 -11.52
CA TRP A 30 -4.07 0.96 -11.36
C TRP A 30 -4.70 2.28 -11.79
N SER A 31 -4.07 3.40 -11.47
CA SER A 31 -4.56 4.73 -11.87
C SER A 31 -4.61 4.88 -13.39
N ILE A 32 -3.59 4.42 -14.14
CA ILE A 32 -3.56 4.43 -15.61
C ILE A 32 -4.74 3.63 -16.18
N LEU A 33 -4.94 2.41 -15.67
CA LEU A 33 -6.04 1.55 -16.13
C LEU A 33 -7.41 2.16 -15.83
N LEU A 34 -7.58 2.79 -14.67
CA LEU A 34 -8.85 3.37 -14.23
C LEU A 34 -9.16 4.69 -14.93
N VAL A 35 -8.17 5.57 -15.12
CA VAL A 35 -8.32 6.80 -15.92
C VAL A 35 -8.73 6.44 -17.35
N GLY A 36 -8.04 5.49 -17.98
CA GLY A 36 -8.35 5.06 -19.34
C GLY A 36 -9.72 4.38 -19.45
N SER A 37 -10.08 3.49 -18.53
CA SER A 37 -11.35 2.74 -18.59
C SER A 37 -12.57 3.59 -18.24
N LEU A 38 -12.43 4.56 -17.33
CA LEU A 38 -13.51 5.48 -16.95
C LEU A 38 -13.56 6.75 -17.83
N LYS A 39 -12.68 6.85 -18.84
CA LYS A 39 -12.58 8.00 -19.76
C LYS A 39 -12.39 9.33 -19.02
N VAL A 40 -11.60 9.30 -17.96
CA VAL A 40 -11.20 10.50 -17.21
C VAL A 40 -10.14 11.25 -18.01
N ASP A 41 -10.05 12.57 -17.82
CA ASP A 41 -8.97 13.36 -18.40
C ASP A 41 -7.59 12.84 -17.91
N TRP A 42 -6.64 12.69 -18.83
CA TRP A 42 -5.30 12.22 -18.51
C TRP A 42 -4.50 13.23 -17.69
N ASP A 43 -4.87 14.52 -17.74
CA ASP A 43 -4.27 15.56 -16.90
C ASP A 43 -4.52 15.31 -15.41
N GLU A 44 -5.57 14.56 -15.08
CA GLU A 44 -5.91 14.19 -13.70
C GLU A 44 -5.10 13.01 -13.15
N LEU A 45 -4.36 12.27 -14.00
CA LEU A 45 -3.66 11.05 -13.64
C LEU A 45 -2.65 11.25 -12.51
N GLY A 46 -1.91 12.37 -12.54
CA GLY A 46 -0.86 12.65 -11.55
C GLY A 46 -1.42 12.75 -10.12
N ALA A 47 -2.62 13.31 -9.99
CA ALA A 47 -3.28 13.54 -8.70
C ALA A 47 -4.09 12.34 -8.20
N TYR A 48 -4.34 11.34 -9.05
CA TYR A 48 -5.27 10.25 -8.78
C TYR A 48 -5.04 9.52 -7.44
N PRO A 49 -3.80 9.12 -7.08
CA PRO A 49 -3.54 8.47 -5.81
C PRO A 49 -3.81 9.38 -4.60
N PHE A 50 -3.74 10.69 -4.78
CA PHE A 50 -3.75 11.66 -3.69
C PHE A 50 -5.10 12.34 -3.50
N ARG A 51 -6.17 11.88 -4.17
CA ARG A 51 -7.51 12.47 -4.04
C ARG A 51 -8.07 12.24 -2.64
N ILE A 52 -8.38 13.33 -1.96
CA ILE A 52 -8.89 13.32 -0.58
C ILE A 52 -10.27 13.97 -0.42
N ARG A 53 -10.76 14.68 -1.43
CA ARG A 53 -12.04 15.39 -1.37
C ARG A 53 -13.20 14.43 -1.59
N LYS A 54 -14.39 14.80 -1.12
CA LYS A 54 -15.59 13.93 -1.15
C LYS A 54 -16.11 13.69 -2.58
N ASP A 55 -16.02 14.72 -3.40
CA ASP A 55 -16.35 14.74 -4.82
C ASP A 55 -15.32 14.01 -5.70
N GLU A 56 -14.11 13.79 -5.18
CA GLU A 56 -13.00 13.17 -5.92
C GLU A 56 -12.66 11.76 -5.44
N PHE A 57 -13.27 11.30 -4.35
CA PHE A 57 -13.01 10.00 -3.76
C PHE A 57 -14.30 9.42 -3.18
N SER A 58 -14.98 8.58 -3.96
CA SER A 58 -16.24 7.98 -3.55
C SER A 58 -16.61 6.76 -4.40
N PRO A 59 -17.05 5.64 -3.79
CA PRO A 59 -17.57 4.49 -4.53
C PRO A 59 -18.99 4.70 -5.07
N ALA A 60 -19.67 5.79 -4.68
CA ALA A 60 -21.08 6.01 -5.02
C ALA A 60 -21.30 6.59 -6.42
N HIS A 61 -20.25 7.16 -7.02
CA HIS A 61 -20.30 7.78 -8.34
C HIS A 61 -19.78 6.78 -9.40
N ARG A 62 -19.97 7.05 -10.69
CA ARG A 62 -19.45 6.23 -11.81
C ARG A 62 -18.49 7.03 -12.69
N ASP A 63 -17.60 7.78 -12.03
CA ASP A 63 -16.73 8.77 -12.64
C ASP A 63 -15.31 8.68 -12.06
N ALA A 64 -14.52 9.75 -12.21
CA ALA A 64 -13.16 9.83 -11.70
C ALA A 64 -13.04 9.61 -10.18
N ALA A 65 -14.11 9.86 -9.40
CA ALA A 65 -14.11 9.63 -7.96
C ALA A 65 -14.14 8.15 -7.61
N LEU A 66 -14.86 7.36 -8.41
CA LEU A 66 -14.89 5.91 -8.29
C LEU A 66 -13.53 5.30 -8.60
N GLY A 67 -12.90 5.75 -9.69
CA GLY A 67 -11.60 5.23 -10.06
C GLY A 67 -10.54 5.56 -9.03
N ALA A 68 -10.55 6.75 -8.43
CA ALA A 68 -9.60 7.10 -7.36
C ALA A 68 -9.78 6.19 -6.13
N TRP A 69 -11.03 5.96 -5.70
CA TRP A 69 -11.35 5.02 -4.64
C TRP A 69 -10.91 3.59 -4.97
N LEU A 70 -11.20 3.12 -6.18
CA LEU A 70 -10.88 1.76 -6.60
C LEU A 70 -9.37 1.56 -6.75
N ALA A 71 -8.63 2.57 -7.24
CA ALA A 71 -7.18 2.55 -7.32
C ALA A 71 -6.56 2.31 -5.94
N MET A 72 -7.08 2.99 -4.91
CA MET A 72 -6.64 2.77 -3.54
C MET A 72 -6.90 1.33 -3.09
N VAL A 73 -8.14 0.84 -3.22
CA VAL A 73 -8.51 -0.51 -2.79
C VAL A 73 -7.65 -1.57 -3.48
N LEU A 74 -7.51 -1.49 -4.79
CA LEU A 74 -6.71 -2.45 -5.57
C LEU A 74 -5.23 -2.39 -5.22
N THR A 75 -4.68 -1.20 -4.97
CA THR A 75 -3.28 -1.04 -4.54
C THR A 75 -3.03 -1.69 -3.19
N TYR A 76 -3.93 -1.47 -2.22
CA TYR A 76 -3.81 -2.11 -0.91
C TYR A 76 -3.98 -3.64 -1.01
N LEU A 77 -4.87 -4.15 -1.85
CA LEU A 77 -4.94 -5.59 -2.12
C LEU A 77 -3.62 -6.14 -2.69
N CYS A 78 -3.01 -5.47 -3.66
CA CYS A 78 -1.71 -5.85 -4.20
C CYS A 78 -0.56 -5.69 -3.18
N SER A 79 -0.69 -4.79 -2.22
CA SER A 79 0.30 -4.58 -1.16
C SER A 79 0.48 -5.80 -0.26
N LEU A 80 -0.50 -6.70 -0.19
CA LEU A 80 -0.35 -8.01 0.45
C LEU A 80 0.76 -8.85 -0.20
N GLY A 81 0.72 -8.99 -1.53
CA GLY A 81 1.74 -9.68 -2.31
C GLY A 81 3.10 -8.99 -2.22
N LEU A 82 3.10 -7.65 -2.26
CA LEU A 82 4.32 -6.85 -2.07
C LEU A 82 4.96 -7.10 -0.70
N THR A 83 4.16 -7.16 0.36
CA THR A 83 4.62 -7.42 1.73
C THR A 83 5.23 -8.80 1.86
N TYR A 84 4.57 -9.82 1.30
CA TYR A 84 5.10 -11.19 1.26
C TYR A 84 6.44 -11.29 0.51
N GLY A 85 6.56 -10.60 -0.64
CA GLY A 85 7.74 -10.63 -1.49
C GLY A 85 8.94 -9.84 -0.94
N VAL A 86 8.72 -8.65 -0.40
CA VAL A 86 9.78 -7.70 0.01
C VAL A 86 10.18 -7.87 1.47
N VAL A 87 9.22 -7.94 2.39
CA VAL A 87 9.50 -7.89 3.84
C VAL A 87 10.18 -9.16 4.31
N LYS A 88 9.78 -10.31 3.76
CA LYS A 88 10.37 -11.62 4.06
C LYS A 88 10.49 -11.97 5.54
N ALA A 89 9.63 -11.40 6.39
CA ALA A 89 9.64 -11.59 7.84
C ALA A 89 8.26 -11.29 8.42
N THR A 90 7.63 -12.29 9.05
CA THR A 90 6.26 -12.21 9.60
C THR A 90 6.12 -11.08 10.62
N ARG A 91 6.99 -11.05 11.64
CA ARG A 91 6.93 -10.08 12.75
C ARG A 91 7.09 -8.61 12.33
N LYS A 92 7.57 -8.36 11.11
CA LYS A 92 7.79 -7.02 10.56
C LYS A 92 6.81 -6.65 9.46
N SER A 93 5.98 -7.57 8.99
CA SER A 93 5.08 -7.34 7.86
C SER A 93 4.12 -6.17 8.08
N TRP A 94 3.50 -6.08 9.25
CA TRP A 94 2.58 -4.99 9.60
C TRP A 94 3.28 -3.62 9.68
N ASP A 95 4.55 -3.56 10.12
CA ASP A 95 5.33 -2.31 10.20
C ASP A 95 5.40 -1.60 8.84
N TYR A 96 5.60 -2.36 7.74
CA TYR A 96 5.70 -1.79 6.39
C TYR A 96 4.35 -1.31 5.87
N VAL A 97 3.29 -2.08 6.11
CA VAL A 97 1.93 -1.71 5.69
C VAL A 97 1.53 -0.41 6.37
N VAL A 98 1.63 -0.34 7.69
CA VAL A 98 1.30 0.87 8.47
C VAL A 98 2.20 2.05 8.07
N THR A 99 3.51 1.82 7.90
CA THR A 99 4.42 2.89 7.45
C THR A 99 4.01 3.42 6.08
N SER A 100 3.65 2.55 5.13
CA SER A 100 3.22 2.98 3.81
C SER A 100 1.91 3.77 3.85
N SER A 101 0.96 3.39 4.70
CA SER A 101 -0.28 4.13 4.92
C SER A 101 -0.05 5.51 5.53
N LEU A 102 0.86 5.63 6.50
CA LEU A 102 1.25 6.90 7.11
C LEU A 102 1.96 7.81 6.09
N VAL A 103 2.91 7.25 5.33
CA VAL A 103 3.58 7.98 4.24
C VAL A 103 2.57 8.46 3.21
N HIS A 104 1.60 7.62 2.85
CA HIS A 104 0.53 7.99 1.93
C HIS A 104 -0.34 9.12 2.47
N PHE A 105 -0.78 9.03 3.72
CA PHE A 105 -1.53 10.09 4.40
C PHE A 105 -0.76 11.42 4.39
N VAL A 106 0.52 11.41 4.76
CA VAL A 106 1.36 12.61 4.74
C VAL A 106 1.51 13.17 3.32
N LEU A 107 1.73 12.32 2.33
CA LEU A 107 1.83 12.76 0.93
C LEU A 107 0.51 13.32 0.41
N CYS A 108 -0.64 12.77 0.78
CA CYS A 108 -1.94 13.34 0.45
C CYS A 108 -2.09 14.77 1.01
N ILE A 109 -1.63 15.01 2.25
CA ILE A 109 -1.64 16.37 2.82
C ILE A 109 -0.71 17.29 2.04
N ILE A 110 0.51 16.84 1.74
CA ILE A 110 1.51 17.65 1.01
C ILE A 110 1.02 17.97 -0.41
N VAL A 111 0.50 17.00 -1.14
CA VAL A 111 0.05 17.21 -2.53
C VAL A 111 -1.17 18.13 -2.59
N ASN A 112 -2.12 17.98 -1.67
CA ASN A 112 -3.34 18.79 -1.67
C ASN A 112 -3.21 20.11 -0.92
N GLN A 113 -2.14 20.29 -0.14
CA GLN A 113 -2.00 21.38 0.83
C GLN A 113 -3.22 21.50 1.77
N ALA A 114 -3.86 20.36 2.06
CA ALA A 114 -5.12 20.30 2.79
C ALA A 114 -5.26 18.98 3.57
N PHE A 115 -5.94 19.04 4.72
CA PHE A 115 -6.21 17.86 5.52
C PHE A 115 -7.40 17.06 4.97
N PRO A 116 -7.32 15.71 4.88
CA PRO A 116 -8.44 14.89 4.42
C PRO A 116 -9.60 14.94 5.43
N VAL A 117 -10.73 15.50 5.00
CA VAL A 117 -11.97 15.56 5.79
C VAL A 117 -13.03 14.55 5.33
N ASN A 118 -12.78 13.83 4.24
CA ASN A 118 -13.68 12.82 3.70
C ASN A 118 -13.68 11.56 4.56
N TRP A 119 -14.80 11.25 5.23
CA TRP A 119 -14.91 10.07 6.08
C TRP A 119 -14.78 8.75 5.30
N ILE A 120 -15.20 8.71 4.02
CA ILE A 120 -15.06 7.51 3.17
C ILE A 120 -13.59 7.23 2.92
N TRP A 121 -12.79 8.27 2.71
CA TRP A 121 -11.34 8.16 2.55
C TRP A 121 -10.69 7.59 3.81
N TRP A 122 -11.03 8.13 4.99
CA TRP A 122 -10.54 7.63 6.27
C TRP A 122 -10.92 6.17 6.51
N LEU A 123 -12.20 5.82 6.32
CA LEU A 123 -12.66 4.46 6.50
C LEU A 123 -11.94 3.50 5.55
N THR A 124 -11.77 3.88 4.29
CA THR A 124 -11.07 3.07 3.28
C THR A 124 -9.60 2.88 3.66
N LEU A 125 -8.89 3.94 4.04
CA LEU A 125 -7.49 3.87 4.47
C LEU A 125 -7.31 2.95 5.68
N LEU A 126 -8.10 3.18 6.73
CA LEU A 126 -7.96 2.46 7.99
C LEU A 126 -8.33 0.98 7.83
N LEU A 127 -9.45 0.68 7.16
CA LEU A 127 -9.86 -0.71 6.91
C LEU A 127 -8.86 -1.44 6.01
N ALA A 128 -8.42 -0.82 4.90
CA ALA A 128 -7.45 -1.45 4.02
C ALA A 128 -6.12 -1.70 4.74
N THR A 129 -5.63 -0.74 5.52
CA THR A 129 -4.41 -0.90 6.32
C THR A 129 -4.54 -2.04 7.33
N LEU A 130 -5.65 -2.08 8.08
CA LEU A 130 -5.91 -3.12 9.07
C LEU A 130 -5.99 -4.51 8.43
N LEU A 131 -6.82 -4.66 7.40
CA LEU A 131 -7.02 -5.93 6.72
C LEU A 131 -5.72 -6.44 6.10
N VAL A 132 -4.99 -5.59 5.38
CA VAL A 132 -3.70 -5.97 4.78
C VAL A 132 -2.69 -6.35 5.86
N SER A 133 -2.63 -5.61 6.98
CA SER A 133 -1.69 -5.92 8.07
C SER A 133 -1.93 -7.32 8.63
N VAL A 134 -3.19 -7.64 8.96
CA VAL A 134 -3.59 -8.95 9.50
C VAL A 134 -3.38 -10.06 8.46
N CYS A 135 -3.81 -9.84 7.22
CA CYS A 135 -3.62 -10.81 6.14
C CYS A 135 -2.15 -11.03 5.83
N ALA A 136 -1.31 -9.99 5.85
CA ALA A 136 0.12 -10.11 5.58
C ALA A 136 0.84 -10.91 6.66
N GLU A 137 0.48 -10.71 7.92
CA GLU A 137 1.00 -11.51 9.02
C GLU A 137 0.58 -12.98 8.86
N PHE A 138 -0.70 -13.24 8.62
CA PHE A 138 -1.22 -14.60 8.42
C PHE A 138 -0.57 -15.32 7.22
N VAL A 139 -0.46 -14.64 6.07
CA VAL A 139 0.14 -15.18 4.85
C VAL A 139 1.63 -15.46 5.05
N ASN A 140 2.38 -14.55 5.68
CA ASN A 140 3.80 -14.82 5.96
C ASN A 140 3.96 -15.95 6.97
N TYR A 141 3.18 -15.97 8.04
CA TYR A 141 3.24 -17.05 9.02
C TYR A 141 2.97 -18.42 8.38
N TYR A 142 1.88 -18.56 7.64
CA TYR A 142 1.47 -19.84 7.08
C TYR A 142 2.33 -20.29 5.89
N LEU A 143 2.62 -19.38 4.94
CA LEU A 143 3.34 -19.75 3.72
C LEU A 143 4.86 -19.74 3.87
N ARG A 144 5.41 -19.10 4.90
CA ARG A 144 6.87 -19.03 5.11
C ARG A 144 7.30 -19.73 6.38
N ASP A 145 6.70 -19.42 7.54
CA ASP A 145 7.22 -19.91 8.82
C ASP A 145 6.77 -21.35 9.12
N MET A 146 5.60 -21.76 8.62
CA MET A 146 5.05 -23.11 8.80
C MET A 146 5.43 -24.09 7.67
N ARG A 147 6.24 -23.67 6.69
CA ARG A 147 6.74 -24.61 5.66
C ARG A 147 7.67 -25.62 6.32
N GLU A 148 7.40 -26.91 6.08
CA GLU A 148 8.23 -28.00 6.56
C GLU A 148 9.67 -27.84 6.06
N ILE A 149 10.63 -28.20 6.91
CA ILE A 149 12.04 -28.25 6.52
C ILE A 149 12.18 -29.43 5.55
N GLU A 150 12.60 -29.18 4.32
CA GLU A 150 13.03 -30.25 3.41
C GLU A 150 14.21 -30.96 4.07
N LEU A 151 13.99 -32.21 4.49
CA LEU A 151 15.06 -33.07 4.97
C LEU A 151 15.81 -33.56 3.73
N ASP A 152 17.05 -33.09 3.54
CA ASP A 152 17.95 -33.64 2.53
C ASP A 152 18.11 -35.15 2.84
N HIS A 153 17.48 -36.00 2.04
CA HIS A 153 17.70 -37.43 2.07
C HIS A 153 19.10 -37.70 1.49
N VAL A 154 20.11 -37.70 2.36
CA VAL A 154 21.46 -38.20 2.07
C VAL A 154 21.47 -39.72 2.13
#